data_AF-A0A6L9SG99-F1
#
_entry.id   AF-A0A6L9SG99-F1
#
_cell.length_a   1.000
_cell.length_b   1.000
_cell.length_c   1.000
_cell.angle_alpha   90.00
_cell.angle_beta   90.00
_cell.angle_gamma   90.00
#
_symmetry.space_group_name_H-M   'P 1'
#
loop_
_entity.id
_entity.type
_entity.pdbx_description
1 polymer ?
#
loop_
_entity_poly.entity_id
_entity_poly.type
_entity_poly.pdbx_seq_one_letter_code
_entity_poly.pdbx_strand_id
1 'polypeptide(L)'
;MRHPTDGTLRRLLDEPAGVADTDREHIAACPVCQCELAAAQQDAAFADAALGGVPTIDVDAEMAWSRLSDAIAVDEPRRATTVAPVRRWRTALRRPAVAGLGVAVLVAGAGVAAAMDWLPIFRTEQITPVTAPEADLVTLPDLSDFGELEVSEEVDIRPVSGVDAAEEATGLAVPMVSELPRGVTGDPTYHVGEEANALFTFSAEKTEQTAAAAGETLPPAPPELDGSRFRLTAGPGVAAVWSEGRPVPALIVARAVAPTAYSSGVPFETARDYLLSLPIVPENVASQLRGFSGDGTTLPLFMAAEELTSSATEVDGMPATVFTSRDGALAGVVWVDDGVVTAVAGSVSADEVLSVAHGLRWDR
;
A
#
# COMPACT_ATOMS: atom_id res chain seq x y z
N MET A 1 -38.15 -20.03 -21.65
CA MET A 1 -37.25 -19.32 -20.71
C MET A 1 -36.39 -20.36 -20.01
N ARG A 2 -35.13 -20.04 -19.69
CA ARG A 2 -34.20 -20.99 -19.06
C ARG A 2 -34.19 -20.75 -17.55
N HIS A 3 -34.20 -21.82 -16.77
CA HIS A 3 -34.01 -21.74 -15.33
C HIS A 3 -32.51 -21.59 -15.03
N PRO A 4 -32.11 -20.72 -14.08
CA PRO A 4 -30.75 -20.66 -13.57
C PRO A 4 -30.30 -22.00 -12.99
N THR A 5 -28.98 -22.18 -12.90
CA THR A 5 -28.42 -23.41 -12.32
C THR A 5 -28.53 -23.41 -10.80
N ASP A 6 -28.48 -24.59 -10.17
CA ASP A 6 -28.41 -24.73 -8.71
C ASP A 6 -27.26 -23.90 -8.10
N GLY A 7 -26.11 -23.83 -8.77
CA GLY A 7 -24.99 -22.98 -8.36
C GLY A 7 -25.33 -21.49 -8.32
N THR A 8 -26.17 -21.01 -9.26
CA THR A 8 -26.66 -19.62 -9.27
C THR A 8 -27.62 -19.35 -8.11
N LEU A 9 -28.46 -20.33 -7.75
CA LEU A 9 -29.39 -20.22 -6.61
C LEU A 9 -28.64 -20.18 -5.28
N ARG A 10 -27.61 -21.03 -5.12
CA ARG A 10 -26.73 -21.01 -3.95
C ARG A 10 -25.94 -19.71 -3.85
N ARG A 11 -25.38 -19.25 -4.98
CA ARG A 11 -24.70 -17.95 -5.06
C ARG A 11 -25.62 -16.78 -4.72
N LEU A 12 -26.91 -16.84 -5.03
CA LEU A 12 -27.87 -15.80 -4.62
C LEU A 12 -28.00 -15.69 -3.10
N LEU A 13 -27.80 -16.78 -2.36
CA LEU A 13 -27.83 -16.80 -0.89
C LEU A 13 -26.51 -16.28 -0.30
N ASP A 14 -25.38 -16.71 -0.84
CA ASP A 14 -24.05 -16.41 -0.29
C ASP A 14 -23.51 -15.04 -0.75
N GLU A 15 -23.75 -14.69 -2.02
CA GLU A 15 -23.23 -13.49 -2.70
C GLU A 15 -24.29 -12.89 -3.64
N PRO A 16 -25.36 -12.25 -3.11
CA PRO A 16 -26.48 -11.80 -3.92
C PRO A 16 -26.10 -10.79 -5.00
N ALA A 17 -25.03 -10.01 -4.79
CA ALA A 17 -24.49 -9.05 -5.76
C ALA A 17 -23.81 -9.72 -6.97
N GLY A 18 -23.34 -10.96 -6.84
CA GLY A 18 -22.67 -11.73 -7.90
C GLY A 18 -23.62 -12.42 -8.89
N VAL A 19 -24.94 -12.29 -8.69
CA VAL A 19 -25.97 -12.83 -9.59
C VAL A 19 -26.45 -11.73 -10.55
N ALA A 20 -26.75 -12.07 -11.80
CA ALA A 20 -27.27 -11.08 -12.76
C ALA A 20 -28.68 -10.60 -12.38
N ASP A 21 -29.01 -9.32 -12.63
CA ASP A 21 -30.35 -8.76 -12.37
C ASP A 21 -31.47 -9.57 -13.02
N THR A 22 -31.27 -9.99 -14.27
CA THR A 22 -32.24 -10.80 -15.02
C THR A 22 -32.53 -12.14 -14.36
N ASP A 23 -31.53 -12.75 -13.72
CA ASP A 23 -31.70 -14.00 -13.00
C ASP A 23 -32.41 -13.77 -11.66
N ARG A 24 -32.10 -12.68 -10.95
CA ARG A 24 -32.82 -12.29 -9.72
C ARG A 24 -34.30 -12.03 -9.98
N GLU A 25 -34.62 -11.27 -11.03
CA GLU A 25 -35.99 -11.00 -11.45
C GLU A 25 -36.73 -12.28 -11.85
N HIS A 26 -36.07 -13.17 -12.59
CA HIS A 26 -36.66 -14.46 -12.95
C HIS A 26 -36.93 -15.35 -11.73
N ILE A 27 -35.97 -15.46 -10.81
CA ILE A 27 -36.10 -16.26 -9.58
C ILE A 27 -37.22 -15.69 -8.71
N ALA A 28 -37.34 -14.37 -8.59
CA ALA A 28 -38.40 -13.70 -7.86
C ALA A 28 -39.80 -13.94 -8.45
N ALA A 29 -39.92 -14.21 -9.75
CA ALA A 29 -41.19 -14.40 -10.44
C ALA A 29 -41.52 -15.87 -10.79
N CYS A 30 -40.59 -16.81 -10.60
CA CYS A 30 -40.73 -18.20 -11.02
C CYS A 30 -40.95 -19.17 -9.84
N PRO A 31 -42.13 -19.82 -9.73
CA PRO A 31 -42.41 -20.76 -8.63
C PRO A 31 -41.46 -21.96 -8.55
N VAL A 32 -40.91 -22.41 -9.69
CA VAL A 32 -39.95 -23.52 -9.74
C VAL A 32 -38.63 -23.11 -9.08
N CYS A 33 -38.08 -21.97 -9.49
CA CYS A 33 -36.84 -21.44 -8.91
C CYS A 33 -37.01 -21.04 -7.44
N GLN A 34 -38.19 -20.56 -7.02
CA GLN A 34 -38.47 -20.30 -5.60
C GLN A 34 -38.49 -21.58 -4.77
N CYS A 35 -39.03 -22.68 -5.30
CA CYS A 35 -39.01 -23.99 -4.64
C CYS A 35 -37.57 -24.51 -4.47
N GLU A 36 -36.75 -24.40 -5.53
CA GLU A 36 -35.34 -24.79 -5.49
C GLU A 36 -34.51 -23.89 -4.57
N LEU A 37 -34.76 -22.58 -4.56
CA LEU A 37 -34.11 -21.64 -3.64
C LEU A 37 -34.46 -21.95 -2.18
N ALA A 38 -35.71 -22.34 -1.89
CA ALA A 38 -36.12 -22.75 -0.55
C ALA A 38 -35.42 -24.04 -0.10
N ALA A 39 -35.11 -24.96 -1.02
CA ALA A 39 -34.30 -26.13 -0.72
C ALA A 39 -32.84 -25.74 -0.40
N ALA A 40 -32.25 -24.83 -1.19
CA ALA A 40 -30.90 -24.31 -0.92
C ALA A 40 -30.81 -23.57 0.43
N GLN A 41 -31.87 -22.84 0.83
CA GLN A 41 -31.95 -22.20 2.15
C GLN A 41 -32.02 -23.23 3.29
N GLN A 42 -32.72 -24.35 3.09
CA GLN A 42 -32.78 -25.44 4.07
C GLN A 42 -31.42 -26.13 4.21
N ASP A 43 -30.72 -26.37 3.11
CA ASP A 43 -29.34 -26.89 3.12
C ASP A 43 -28.41 -25.96 3.89
N ALA A 44 -28.49 -24.65 3.64
CA ALA A 44 -27.69 -23.65 4.35
C ALA A 44 -27.99 -23.62 5.86
N ALA A 45 -29.28 -23.64 6.24
CA ALA A 45 -29.68 -23.68 7.65
C ALA A 45 -29.25 -24.98 8.34
N PHE A 46 -29.28 -26.11 7.63
CA PHE A 46 -28.78 -27.38 8.14
C PHE A 46 -27.26 -27.34 8.37
N ALA A 47 -26.50 -26.80 7.41
CA ALA A 47 -25.06 -26.63 7.54
C ALA A 47 -24.70 -25.68 8.69
N ASP A 48 -25.39 -24.55 8.82
CA ASP A 48 -25.21 -23.59 9.91
C ASP A 48 -25.52 -24.23 11.28
N ALA A 49 -26.60 -24.99 11.40
CA ALA A 49 -26.91 -25.71 12.64
C ALA A 49 -25.88 -26.81 12.96
N ALA A 50 -25.36 -27.51 11.95
CA ALA A 50 -24.34 -28.53 12.13
C ALA A 50 -22.98 -27.94 12.55
N LEU A 51 -22.65 -26.74 12.07
CA LEU A 51 -21.40 -26.04 12.37
C LEU A 51 -21.51 -25.17 13.64
N GLY A 52 -22.68 -24.61 13.93
CA GLY A 52 -22.94 -23.79 15.13
C GLY A 52 -23.01 -24.59 16.43
N GLY A 53 -23.11 -25.91 16.34
CA GLY A 53 -22.94 -26.83 17.48
C GLY A 53 -21.47 -27.07 17.86
N VAL A 54 -20.51 -26.52 17.11
CA VAL A 54 -19.09 -26.60 17.47
C VAL A 54 -18.86 -25.64 18.64
N PRO A 55 -18.50 -26.12 19.85
CA PRO A 55 -18.13 -25.23 20.94
C PRO A 55 -17.01 -24.33 20.44
N THR A 56 -17.03 -23.04 20.82
CA THR A 56 -15.92 -22.13 20.55
C THR A 56 -14.64 -22.81 21.03
N ILE A 57 -13.89 -23.38 20.08
CA ILE A 57 -12.61 -24.00 20.37
C ILE A 57 -11.75 -22.81 20.75
N ASP A 58 -11.20 -22.83 21.97
CA ASP A 58 -10.14 -21.92 22.35
C ASP A 58 -8.94 -22.27 21.47
N VAL A 59 -8.89 -21.63 20.31
CA VAL A 59 -7.82 -21.83 19.34
C VAL A 59 -6.66 -21.00 19.84
N ASP A 60 -5.63 -21.68 20.35
CA ASP A 60 -4.32 -21.08 20.55
C ASP A 60 -3.75 -20.73 19.17
N ALA A 61 -4.06 -19.53 18.71
CA ALA A 61 -3.71 -19.02 17.40
C ALA A 61 -2.18 -18.99 17.21
N GLU A 62 -1.43 -18.71 18.28
CA GLU A 62 0.02 -18.68 18.30
C GLU A 62 0.60 -20.08 18.06
N MET A 63 0.09 -21.08 18.78
CA MET A 63 0.52 -22.47 18.63
C MET A 63 0.11 -23.05 17.27
N ALA A 64 -1.09 -22.71 16.77
CA ALA A 64 -1.54 -23.11 15.45
C ALA A 64 -0.67 -22.49 14.35
N TRP A 65 -0.31 -21.22 14.48
CA TRP A 65 0.57 -20.50 13.55
C TRP A 65 1.99 -21.07 13.53
N SER A 66 2.55 -21.37 14.71
CA SER A 66 3.87 -22.01 14.82
C SER A 66 3.89 -23.36 14.10
N ARG A 67 2.88 -24.21 14.31
CA ARG A 67 2.82 -25.53 13.66
C ARG A 67 2.69 -25.45 12.15
N LEU A 68 1.90 -24.49 11.65
CA LEU A 68 1.75 -24.27 10.21
C LEU A 68 3.05 -23.78 9.58
N SER A 69 3.72 -22.83 10.24
CA SER A 69 5.01 -22.31 9.81
C SER A 69 6.08 -23.40 9.73
N ASP A 70 6.11 -24.30 10.72
CA ASP A 70 7.02 -25.43 10.75
C ASP A 70 6.69 -26.47 9.67
N ALA A 71 5.42 -26.76 9.42
CA ALA A 71 5.02 -27.70 8.37
C ALA A 71 5.40 -27.21 6.97
N ILE A 72 5.20 -25.92 6.68
CA ILE A 72 5.60 -25.28 5.41
C ILE A 72 7.13 -25.30 5.26
N ALA A 73 7.86 -25.11 6.37
CA ALA A 73 9.31 -25.17 6.40
C ALA A 73 9.90 -26.57 6.13
N VAL A 74 9.14 -27.64 6.39
CA VAL A 74 9.56 -29.04 6.23
C VAL A 74 9.26 -29.57 4.82
N ASP A 75 8.29 -29.00 4.11
CA ASP A 75 7.87 -29.44 2.77
C ASP A 75 8.68 -28.80 1.61
N GLU A 76 9.68 -27.97 1.90
CA GLU A 76 10.65 -27.50 0.90
C GLU A 76 11.61 -28.64 0.48
N PRO A 77 11.74 -28.98 -0.82
CA PRO A 77 12.69 -29.98 -1.26
C PRO A 77 14.13 -29.51 -0.97
N ARG A 78 14.87 -30.30 -0.19
CA ARG A 78 16.29 -30.11 0.10
C ARG A 78 17.12 -30.02 -1.19
N ARG A 79 17.48 -28.81 -1.62
CA ARG A 79 18.69 -28.55 -2.40
C ARG A 79 19.75 -27.95 -1.49
N ALA A 80 20.74 -28.77 -1.17
CA ALA A 80 21.90 -28.36 -0.41
C ALA A 80 22.86 -27.56 -1.31
N THR A 81 23.00 -26.27 -1.01
CA THR A 81 24.26 -25.51 -1.17
C THR A 81 24.33 -24.52 -0.02
N THR A 82 25.41 -24.60 0.74
CA THR A 82 25.71 -23.83 1.95
C THR A 82 25.79 -22.33 1.68
N VAL A 83 24.87 -21.55 2.26
CA VAL A 83 24.95 -20.09 2.41
C VAL A 83 24.43 -19.73 3.82
N ALA A 84 25.07 -18.71 4.42
CA ALA A 84 24.89 -18.21 5.78
C ALA A 84 23.42 -17.87 6.16
N PRO A 85 23.05 -17.80 7.46
CA PRO A 85 21.66 -17.77 7.87
C PRO A 85 21.07 -16.37 7.67
N VAL A 86 20.26 -16.20 6.63
CA VAL A 86 19.43 -14.99 6.44
C VAL A 86 17.96 -15.40 6.44
N ARG A 87 17.38 -15.29 7.64
CA ARG A 87 16.08 -14.66 7.95
C ARG A 87 14.95 -14.85 6.91
N ARG A 88 14.20 -15.94 7.10
CA ARG A 88 13.02 -16.45 6.36
C ARG A 88 11.74 -15.57 6.33
N TRP A 89 11.81 -14.24 6.45
CA TRP A 89 10.60 -13.40 6.60
C TRP A 89 10.26 -12.52 5.37
N ARG A 90 10.99 -12.67 4.26
CA ARG A 90 10.79 -11.86 3.03
C ARG A 90 9.55 -12.22 2.18
N THR A 91 8.70 -13.15 2.61
CA THR A 91 7.53 -13.58 1.84
C THR A 91 6.21 -12.92 2.24
N ALA A 92 6.18 -12.09 3.29
CA ALA A 92 4.95 -11.42 3.74
C ALA A 92 4.69 -10.04 3.12
N LEU A 93 5.67 -9.45 2.40
CA LEU A 93 5.50 -8.16 1.70
C LEU A 93 5.04 -8.31 0.23
N ARG A 94 4.76 -9.54 -0.23
CA ARG A 94 4.24 -9.83 -1.59
C ARG A 94 2.75 -10.15 -1.57
N ARG A 95 1.95 -9.29 -0.95
CA ARG A 95 0.50 -9.28 -1.09
C ARG A 95 0.04 -7.84 -1.29
N PRO A 96 -0.48 -7.46 -2.47
CA PRO A 96 -0.93 -6.11 -2.75
C PRO A 96 -2.35 -5.89 -2.22
N ALA A 97 -2.57 -6.13 -0.93
CA ALA A 97 -3.89 -5.92 -0.32
C ALA A 97 -3.77 -4.91 0.81
N VAL A 98 -3.37 -3.68 0.48
CA VAL A 98 -3.80 -2.38 1.04
C VAL A 98 -3.01 -1.33 0.26
N ALA A 99 -3.71 -0.47 -0.49
CA ALA A 99 -3.16 0.78 -1.01
C ALA A 99 -2.86 1.72 0.17
N GLY A 100 -1.78 1.44 0.87
CA GLY A 100 -1.21 2.27 1.91
C GLY A 100 -0.06 3.05 1.31
N LEU A 101 0.00 4.34 1.59
CA LEU A 101 1.12 5.22 1.24
C LEU A 101 2.40 4.71 1.93
N GLY A 102 3.05 3.71 1.32
CA GLY A 102 4.17 2.99 1.91
C GLY A 102 5.50 3.60 1.49
N VAL A 103 6.05 4.48 2.33
CA VAL A 103 7.49 4.71 2.34
C VAL A 103 8.12 3.51 3.05
N ALA A 104 8.46 2.47 2.30
CA ALA A 104 9.16 1.32 2.85
C ALA A 104 10.66 1.67 3.03
N VAL A 105 11.11 1.79 4.28
CA VAL A 105 12.52 1.98 4.66
C VAL A 105 12.83 0.97 5.78
N LEU A 106 13.80 0.07 5.56
CA LEU A 106 14.20 -0.96 6.53
C LEU A 106 15.72 -1.02 6.78
N VAL A 107 16.06 -0.81 8.06
CA VAL A 107 17.15 -1.34 8.92
C VAL A 107 18.62 -0.85 8.81
N ALA A 108 19.00 -0.16 9.90
CA ALA A 108 20.21 -0.11 10.75
C ALA A 108 21.64 -0.03 10.16
N GLY A 109 22.28 1.12 10.42
CA GLY A 109 23.73 1.26 10.51
C GLY A 109 24.12 2.70 10.86
N ALA A 110 24.88 2.90 11.94
CA ALA A 110 25.32 4.22 12.39
C ALA A 110 26.35 4.82 11.43
N GLY A 111 25.97 5.86 10.68
CA GLY A 111 26.86 6.63 9.81
C GLY A 111 27.04 8.06 10.31
N VAL A 112 28.25 8.40 10.77
CA VAL A 112 28.64 9.77 11.16
C VAL A 112 28.53 10.69 9.94
N ALA A 113 27.55 11.59 9.91
CA ALA A 113 27.41 12.59 8.87
C ALA A 113 28.54 13.64 9.01
N ALA A 114 29.61 13.47 8.23
CA ALA A 114 30.55 14.53 7.95
C ALA A 114 29.83 15.69 7.23
N ALA A 115 30.17 16.94 7.58
CA ALA A 115 29.64 18.14 6.96
C ALA A 115 29.89 18.12 5.44
N MET A 116 28.86 17.73 4.69
CA MET A 116 28.81 17.77 3.22
C MET A 116 27.79 18.83 2.84
N ASP A 117 28.07 19.60 1.78
CA ASP A 117 27.09 20.48 1.16
C ASP A 117 26.03 19.62 0.46
N TRP A 118 24.87 19.46 1.10
CA TRP A 118 23.75 18.67 0.58
C TRP A 118 22.87 19.53 -0.34
N LEU A 119 22.68 19.10 -1.59
CA LEU A 119 21.79 19.75 -2.54
C LEU A 119 20.38 19.17 -2.42
N PRO A 120 19.32 19.94 -2.14
CA PRO A 120 17.95 19.44 -2.28
C PRO A 120 17.67 19.09 -3.75
N ILE A 121 17.26 17.85 -4.00
CA ILE A 121 17.01 17.33 -5.36
C ILE A 121 15.59 16.81 -5.56
N PHE A 122 14.85 16.57 -4.48
CA PHE A 122 13.47 16.11 -4.55
C PHE A 122 12.64 16.72 -3.42
N ARG A 123 11.47 17.22 -3.75
CA ARG A 123 10.45 17.68 -2.80
C ARG A 123 9.08 17.42 -3.39
N THR A 124 8.22 16.73 -2.67
CA THR A 124 6.88 16.44 -3.17
C THR A 124 6.03 17.72 -3.24
N GLU A 125 5.61 18.09 -4.46
CA GLU A 125 4.62 19.15 -4.72
C GLU A 125 3.36 18.60 -5.41
N GLN A 126 3.48 17.44 -6.04
CA GLN A 126 2.36 16.75 -6.69
C GLN A 126 2.48 15.23 -6.55
N ILE A 127 1.35 14.55 -6.60
CA ILE A 127 1.26 13.08 -6.55
C ILE A 127 0.62 12.60 -7.84
N THR A 128 1.30 11.67 -8.51
CA THR A 128 0.81 11.10 -9.78
C THR A 128 0.83 9.58 -9.72
N PRO A 129 -0.28 8.90 -10.07
CA PRO A 129 -0.31 7.45 -10.17
C PRO A 129 0.70 6.90 -11.19
N VAL A 130 1.31 5.77 -10.84
CA VAL A 130 2.02 4.90 -11.79
C VAL A 130 1.29 3.57 -11.78
N THR A 131 0.57 3.28 -12.85
CA THR A 131 -0.28 2.10 -12.93
C THR A 131 0.37 1.06 -13.82
N ALA A 132 0.67 -0.10 -13.24
CA ALA A 132 1.31 -1.21 -13.94
C ALA A 132 0.69 -2.54 -13.51
N PRO A 133 0.85 -3.61 -14.31
CA PRO A 133 0.51 -4.96 -13.86
C PRO A 133 1.19 -5.29 -12.53
N GLU A 134 0.51 -6.01 -11.64
CA GLU A 134 1.09 -6.45 -10.35
C GLU A 134 2.44 -7.16 -10.57
N ALA A 135 2.52 -8.00 -11.60
CA ALA A 135 3.73 -8.73 -11.96
C ALA A 135 4.94 -7.81 -12.24
N ASP A 136 4.70 -6.62 -12.78
CA ASP A 136 5.74 -5.62 -13.03
C ASP A 136 6.12 -4.91 -11.71
N LEU A 137 5.15 -4.59 -10.86
CA LEU A 137 5.42 -3.93 -9.58
C LEU A 137 6.21 -4.82 -8.61
N VAL A 138 5.91 -6.12 -8.54
CA VAL A 138 6.62 -7.07 -7.65
C VAL A 138 8.01 -7.48 -8.17
N THR A 139 8.35 -7.07 -9.39
CA THR A 139 9.67 -7.28 -10.00
C THR A 139 10.51 -6.00 -9.97
N LEU A 140 9.98 -4.89 -9.44
CA LEU A 140 10.77 -3.70 -9.23
C LEU A 140 11.99 -4.01 -8.35
N PRO A 141 13.19 -3.60 -8.77
CA PRO A 141 14.41 -3.81 -7.99
C PRO A 141 14.38 -3.01 -6.69
N ASP A 142 14.97 -3.57 -5.65
CA ASP A 142 15.13 -2.89 -4.36
C ASP A 142 16.27 -1.86 -4.46
N LEU A 143 16.23 -0.78 -3.68
CA LEU A 143 17.34 0.19 -3.66
C LEU A 143 18.67 -0.48 -3.27
N SER A 144 18.61 -1.50 -2.41
CA SER A 144 19.78 -2.31 -2.06
C SER A 144 20.37 -3.09 -3.24
N ASP A 145 19.67 -3.25 -4.36
CA ASP A 145 20.23 -3.85 -5.57
C ASP A 145 21.14 -2.87 -6.36
N PHE A 146 21.07 -1.58 -6.04
CA PHE A 146 21.82 -0.50 -6.69
C PHE A 146 22.93 0.10 -5.84
N GLY A 147 23.01 -0.26 -4.56
CA GLY A 147 23.96 0.35 -3.64
C GLY A 147 23.81 -0.11 -2.20
N GLU A 148 24.32 0.73 -1.29
CA GLU A 148 24.24 0.56 0.14
C GLU A 148 23.17 1.50 0.71
N LEU A 149 22.21 0.93 1.44
CA LEU A 149 21.16 1.69 2.11
C LEU A 149 21.39 1.60 3.61
N GLU A 150 21.67 2.73 4.23
CA GLU A 150 21.78 2.90 5.67
C GLU A 150 20.52 3.60 6.18
N VAL A 151 19.79 2.95 7.08
CA VAL A 151 18.62 3.55 7.72
C VAL A 151 19.01 3.96 9.13
N SER A 152 18.69 5.21 9.48
CA SER A 152 19.08 5.80 10.76
C SER A 152 18.32 5.15 11.92
N GLU A 153 17.01 4.94 11.77
CA GLU A 153 16.13 4.32 12.76
C GLU A 153 14.93 3.65 12.08
N GLU A 154 14.40 2.58 12.68
CA GLU A 154 13.18 1.93 12.19
C GLU A 154 11.99 2.83 12.52
N VAL A 155 11.13 3.09 11.53
CA VAL A 155 9.93 3.92 11.74
C VAL A 155 8.99 3.14 12.65
N ASP A 156 8.88 3.56 13.91
CA ASP A 156 7.92 3.01 14.84
C ASP A 156 6.56 3.66 14.63
N ILE A 157 5.55 2.84 14.33
CA ILE A 157 4.15 3.27 14.29
C ILE A 157 3.52 2.84 15.61
N ARG A 158 3.17 3.82 16.43
CA ARG A 158 2.65 3.57 17.77
C ARG A 158 1.31 4.26 18.01
N PRO A 159 0.39 3.60 18.76
CA PRO A 159 -0.85 4.23 19.16
C PRO A 159 -0.58 5.34 20.18
N VAL A 160 -1.37 6.40 20.14
CA VAL A 160 -1.36 7.50 21.11
C VAL A 160 -2.76 7.74 21.68
N SER A 161 -2.83 8.38 22.84
CA SER A 161 -4.07 8.47 23.63
C SER A 161 -5.13 9.44 23.10
N GLY A 162 -4.80 10.25 22.09
CA GLY A 162 -5.71 11.27 21.57
C GLY A 162 -5.01 12.28 20.67
N VAL A 163 -5.79 13.29 20.25
CA VAL A 163 -5.34 14.37 19.36
C VAL A 163 -4.13 15.10 19.93
N ASP A 164 -4.22 15.65 21.14
CA ASP A 164 -3.14 16.44 21.76
C ASP A 164 -1.80 15.68 21.81
N ALA A 165 -1.84 14.38 22.13
CA ALA A 165 -0.65 13.53 22.18
C ALA A 165 -0.07 13.26 20.79
N ALA A 166 -0.93 13.19 19.77
CA ALA A 166 -0.50 13.01 18.39
C ALA A 166 0.14 14.29 17.82
N GLU A 167 -0.44 15.45 18.12
CA GLU A 167 0.10 16.76 17.75
C GLU A 167 1.43 17.04 18.45
N GLU A 168 1.55 16.72 19.74
CA GLU A 168 2.80 16.86 20.49
C GLU A 168 3.90 15.97 19.91
N ALA A 169 3.56 14.74 19.51
CA ALA A 169 4.53 13.79 18.96
C ALA A 169 5.00 14.12 17.54
N THR A 170 4.14 14.71 16.71
CA THR A 170 4.40 14.86 15.26
C THR A 170 4.54 16.30 14.80
N GLY A 171 4.04 17.27 15.57
CA GLY A 171 3.89 18.67 15.15
C GLY A 171 2.85 18.87 14.04
N LEU A 172 2.11 17.83 13.64
CA LEU A 172 1.08 17.89 12.62
C LEU A 172 -0.29 18.05 13.25
N ALA A 173 -1.11 18.95 12.70
CA ALA A 173 -2.51 19.07 13.08
C ALA A 173 -3.27 17.79 12.71
N VAL A 174 -4.01 17.25 13.68
CA VAL A 174 -4.76 16.01 13.49
C VAL A 174 -6.04 16.27 12.70
N PRO A 175 -6.31 15.52 11.62
CA PRO A 175 -7.55 15.65 10.86
C PRO A 175 -8.76 15.31 11.72
N MET A 176 -9.72 16.24 11.82
CA MET A 176 -11.02 15.99 12.42
C MET A 176 -12.06 15.68 11.34
N VAL A 177 -12.72 14.54 11.48
CA VAL A 177 -13.84 14.14 10.61
C VAL A 177 -15.14 14.60 11.25
N SER A 178 -15.81 15.60 10.66
CA SER A 178 -17.05 16.15 11.23
C SER A 178 -18.27 15.25 11.04
N GLU A 179 -18.31 14.49 9.94
CA GLU A 179 -19.39 13.56 9.62
C GLU A 179 -18.79 12.24 9.14
N LEU A 180 -19.09 11.16 9.84
CA LEU A 180 -18.63 9.82 9.45
C LEU A 180 -19.47 9.30 8.26
N PRO A 181 -18.84 8.60 7.30
CA PRO A 181 -19.54 7.88 6.24
C PRO A 181 -20.55 6.86 6.77
N ARG A 182 -21.46 6.41 5.90
CA ARG A 182 -22.45 5.41 6.31
C ARG A 182 -21.74 4.10 6.68
N GLY A 183 -22.12 3.54 7.81
CA GLY A 183 -21.54 2.29 8.30
C GLY A 183 -20.16 2.45 8.95
N VAL A 184 -19.69 3.68 9.15
CA VAL A 184 -18.54 4.01 10.01
C VAL A 184 -19.04 4.58 11.32
N THR A 185 -18.61 4.00 12.43
CA THR A 185 -19.10 4.30 13.78
C THR A 185 -17.97 4.28 14.81
N GLY A 186 -18.24 4.91 15.96
CA GLY A 186 -17.29 4.96 17.08
C GLY A 186 -16.21 6.03 16.91
N ASP A 187 -15.30 6.03 17.89
CA ASP A 187 -14.17 6.95 17.94
C ASP A 187 -12.95 6.38 17.23
N PRO A 188 -12.12 7.22 16.57
CA PRO A 188 -10.87 6.75 15.98
C PRO A 188 -9.85 6.37 17.05
N THR A 189 -8.99 5.42 16.69
CA THR A 189 -7.68 5.26 17.35
C THR A 189 -6.65 6.11 16.62
N TYR A 190 -5.79 6.79 17.38
CA TYR A 190 -4.75 7.64 16.82
C TYR A 190 -3.41 6.89 16.81
N HIS A 191 -2.71 6.98 15.69
CA HIS A 191 -1.38 6.41 15.50
C HIS A 191 -0.44 7.50 15.02
N VAL A 192 0.81 7.46 15.49
CA VAL A 192 1.88 8.35 15.02
C VAL A 192 3.03 7.52 14.48
N GLY A 193 3.66 8.04 13.44
CA GLY A 193 4.92 7.54 12.89
C GLY A 193 5.99 8.62 12.98
N GLU A 194 7.20 8.21 13.35
CA GLU A 194 8.34 9.12 13.49
C GLU A 194 8.94 9.50 12.11
N GLU A 195 9.88 10.46 12.11
CA GLU A 195 10.60 10.82 10.89
C GLU A 195 11.57 9.72 10.48
N ALA A 196 11.37 9.18 9.29
CA ALA A 196 12.29 8.25 8.65
C ALA A 196 13.48 9.02 8.05
N ASN A 197 14.70 8.57 8.34
CA ASN A 197 15.91 9.07 7.71
C ASN A 197 16.72 7.91 7.11
N ALA A 198 17.06 8.01 5.82
CA ALA A 198 17.90 7.04 5.14
C ALA A 198 19.04 7.73 4.37
N LEU A 199 20.17 7.06 4.29
CA LEU A 199 21.33 7.42 3.48
C LEU A 199 21.57 6.29 2.48
N PHE A 200 21.44 6.58 1.19
CA PHE A 200 21.73 5.66 0.11
C PHE A 200 23.05 6.04 -0.56
N THR A 201 23.98 5.10 -0.71
CA THR A 201 25.22 5.26 -1.48
C THR A 201 25.13 4.40 -2.73
N PHE A 202 25.10 5.03 -3.90
CA PHE A 202 25.03 4.32 -5.18
C PHE A 202 26.33 3.57 -5.48
N SER A 203 26.22 2.35 -6.04
CA SER A 203 27.33 1.52 -6.49
C SER A 203 27.10 1.03 -7.92
N ALA A 204 27.95 1.49 -8.84
CA ALA A 204 27.94 1.03 -10.23
C ALA A 204 28.23 -0.49 -10.30
N GLU A 205 29.20 -0.95 -9.52
CA GLU A 205 29.56 -2.38 -9.44
C GLU A 205 28.36 -3.25 -9.00
N LYS A 206 27.65 -2.84 -7.94
CA LYS A 206 26.49 -3.61 -7.46
C LYS A 206 25.35 -3.62 -8.47
N THR A 207 25.11 -2.47 -9.10
CA THR A 207 24.13 -2.33 -10.18
C THR A 207 24.45 -3.26 -11.35
N GLU A 208 25.72 -3.32 -11.78
CA GLU A 208 26.20 -4.24 -12.82
C GLU A 208 26.02 -5.71 -12.42
N GLN A 209 26.31 -6.07 -11.16
CA GLN A 209 26.09 -7.43 -10.65
C GLN A 209 24.61 -7.83 -10.68
N THR A 210 23.72 -6.93 -10.26
CA THR A 210 22.27 -7.13 -10.30
C THR A 210 21.79 -7.37 -11.73
N ALA A 211 22.23 -6.55 -12.68
CA ALA A 211 21.87 -6.71 -14.09
C ALA A 211 22.41 -8.01 -14.68
N ALA A 212 23.67 -8.35 -14.39
CA ALA A 212 24.27 -9.61 -14.84
C ALA A 212 23.52 -10.83 -14.29
N ALA A 213 23.03 -10.77 -13.05
CA ALA A 213 22.21 -11.83 -12.45
C ALA A 213 20.84 -11.99 -13.15
N ALA A 214 20.31 -10.91 -13.72
CA ALA A 214 19.12 -10.91 -14.56
C ALA A 214 19.40 -11.28 -16.03
N GLY A 215 20.67 -11.48 -16.41
CA GLY A 215 21.08 -11.73 -17.80
C GLY A 215 21.10 -10.48 -18.67
N GLU A 216 21.10 -9.30 -18.06
CA GLU A 216 21.05 -8.00 -18.73
C GLU A 216 22.43 -7.34 -18.80
N THR A 217 22.58 -6.44 -19.78
CA THR A 217 23.76 -5.57 -19.92
C THR A 217 23.38 -4.13 -19.71
N LEU A 218 24.11 -3.42 -18.86
CA LEU A 218 23.80 -2.04 -18.52
C LEU A 218 24.47 -1.02 -19.47
N PRO A 219 23.83 0.14 -19.69
CA PRO A 219 24.55 1.32 -20.17
C PRO A 219 25.60 1.75 -19.14
N PRO A 220 26.69 2.42 -19.57
CA PRO A 220 27.70 2.91 -18.63
C PRO A 220 27.11 3.93 -17.66
N ALA A 221 27.42 3.78 -16.37
CA ALA A 221 27.03 4.75 -15.34
C ALA A 221 27.66 6.12 -15.59
N PRO A 222 26.93 7.23 -15.36
CA PRO A 222 27.54 8.56 -15.31
C PRO A 222 28.69 8.58 -14.29
N PRO A 223 29.84 9.19 -14.61
CA PRO A 223 31.04 9.13 -13.78
C PRO A 223 30.86 9.76 -12.38
N GLU A 224 29.87 10.64 -12.23
CA GLU A 224 29.53 11.33 -10.98
C GLU A 224 28.61 10.49 -10.07
N LEU A 225 28.03 9.41 -10.59
CA LEU A 225 27.01 8.62 -9.88
C LEU A 225 27.62 7.58 -8.94
N ASP A 226 28.73 6.95 -9.32
CA ASP A 226 29.39 5.94 -8.48
C ASP A 226 29.91 6.56 -7.18
N GLY A 227 29.50 5.99 -6.03
CA GLY A 227 29.82 6.53 -4.71
C GLY A 227 29.06 7.81 -4.32
N SER A 228 28.14 8.29 -5.17
CA SER A 228 27.25 9.39 -4.81
C SER A 228 26.29 8.99 -3.68
N ARG A 229 25.95 9.97 -2.83
CA ARG A 229 25.12 9.75 -1.65
C ARG A 229 23.83 10.53 -1.73
N PHE A 230 22.74 9.90 -1.31
CA PHE A 230 21.40 10.45 -1.29
C PHE A 230 20.83 10.33 0.12
N ARG A 231 20.46 11.47 0.72
CA ARG A 231 19.72 11.48 1.97
C ARG A 231 18.24 11.55 1.66
N LEU A 232 17.47 10.60 2.16
CA LEU A 232 16.02 10.57 2.04
C LEU A 232 15.40 10.82 3.41
N THR A 233 14.38 11.67 3.46
CA THR A 233 13.57 11.88 4.66
C THR A 233 12.09 11.73 4.33
N ALA A 234 11.31 11.22 5.26
CA ALA A 234 9.85 11.15 5.16
C ALA A 234 9.23 11.13 6.55
N GLY A 235 8.01 11.65 6.68
CA GLY A 235 7.38 11.81 7.99
C GLY A 235 7.96 12.99 8.78
N PRO A 236 7.52 13.21 10.03
CA PRO A 236 6.61 12.37 10.81
C PRO A 236 5.20 12.32 10.22
N GLY A 237 4.37 11.41 10.74
CA GLY A 237 2.99 11.22 10.29
C GLY A 237 2.02 10.89 11.42
N VAL A 238 0.75 11.16 11.18
CA VAL A 238 -0.37 10.87 12.09
C VAL A 238 -1.52 10.26 11.32
N ALA A 239 -2.22 9.29 11.92
CA ALA A 239 -3.42 8.70 11.36
C ALA A 239 -4.52 8.54 12.43
N ALA A 240 -5.74 8.88 12.06
CA ALA A 240 -6.97 8.53 12.76
C ALA A 240 -7.60 7.31 12.06
N VAL A 241 -7.85 6.24 12.81
CA VAL A 241 -8.26 4.93 12.28
C VAL A 241 -9.52 4.44 12.96
N TRP A 242 -10.57 4.22 12.16
CA TRP A 242 -11.84 3.60 12.55
C TRP A 242 -11.85 2.13 12.11
N SER A 243 -11.35 1.23 12.97
CA SER A 243 -11.26 -0.20 12.62
C SER A 243 -12.54 -0.99 12.82
N GLU A 244 -13.39 -0.59 13.79
CA GLU A 244 -14.60 -1.35 14.19
C GLU A 244 -14.35 -2.85 14.49
N GLY A 245 -13.13 -3.21 14.92
CA GLY A 245 -12.74 -4.61 15.13
C GLY A 245 -12.60 -5.43 13.84
N ARG A 246 -12.58 -4.78 12.66
CA ARG A 246 -12.41 -5.42 11.35
C ARG A 246 -10.92 -5.54 10.99
N PRO A 247 -10.53 -6.56 10.19
CA PRO A 247 -9.17 -6.68 9.67
C PRO A 247 -8.76 -5.53 8.74
N VAL A 248 -9.71 -5.00 7.95
CA VAL A 248 -9.54 -3.81 7.11
C VAL A 248 -10.31 -2.67 7.77
N PRO A 249 -9.67 -1.52 8.07
CA PRO A 249 -10.36 -0.42 8.70
C PRO A 249 -11.51 0.13 7.85
N ALA A 250 -12.61 0.50 8.51
CA ALA A 250 -13.76 1.10 7.86
C ALA A 250 -13.41 2.49 7.30
N LEU A 251 -12.56 3.24 8.01
CA LEU A 251 -12.01 4.52 7.57
C LEU A 251 -10.63 4.77 8.17
N ILE A 252 -9.76 5.39 7.39
CA ILE A 252 -8.46 5.92 7.78
C ILE A 252 -8.38 7.35 7.24
N VAL A 253 -7.98 8.28 8.10
CA VAL A 253 -7.54 9.61 7.67
C VAL A 253 -6.13 9.85 8.18
N ALA A 254 -5.20 10.08 7.29
CA ALA A 254 -3.78 10.18 7.58
C ALA A 254 -3.16 11.46 7.03
N ARG A 255 -2.15 11.96 7.73
CA ARG A 255 -1.24 13.00 7.26
C ARG A 255 0.20 12.59 7.50
N ALA A 256 1.08 12.95 6.60
CA ALA A 256 2.52 12.83 6.82
C ALA A 256 3.26 13.94 6.09
N VAL A 257 4.37 14.40 6.67
CA VAL A 257 5.31 15.25 5.92
C VAL A 257 5.82 14.43 4.73
N ALA A 258 5.71 15.01 3.55
CA ALA A 258 5.99 14.35 2.30
C ALA A 258 7.47 14.02 2.17
N PRO A 259 7.83 12.95 1.43
CA PRO A 259 9.23 12.61 1.24
C PRO A 259 10.03 13.74 0.57
N THR A 260 11.27 13.92 1.04
CA THR A 260 12.26 14.79 0.40
C THR A 260 13.57 14.03 0.20
N ALA A 261 14.36 14.45 -0.79
CA ALA A 261 15.69 13.89 -1.01
C ALA A 261 16.74 14.97 -1.26
N TYR A 262 17.94 14.68 -0.78
CA TYR A 262 19.14 15.50 -0.94
C TYR A 262 20.25 14.66 -1.54
N SER A 263 21.13 15.29 -2.30
CA SER A 263 22.24 14.64 -2.98
C SER A 263 23.56 15.25 -2.57
N SER A 264 24.62 14.45 -2.57
CA SER A 264 26.00 14.87 -2.34
C SER A 264 26.65 15.57 -3.54
N GLY A 265 25.88 15.89 -4.60
CA GLY A 265 26.37 16.62 -5.77
C GLY A 265 25.81 16.16 -7.12
N VAL A 266 25.09 15.04 -7.17
CA VAL A 266 24.46 14.54 -8.39
C VAL A 266 23.06 15.17 -8.57
N PRO A 267 22.74 15.79 -9.72
CA PRO A 267 21.41 16.29 -10.01
C PRO A 267 20.35 15.17 -10.05
N PHE A 268 19.11 15.50 -9.68
CA PHE A 268 17.99 14.55 -9.72
C PHE A 268 17.84 13.88 -11.09
N GLU A 269 17.80 14.68 -12.15
CA GLU A 269 17.61 14.21 -13.52
C GLU A 269 18.69 13.20 -13.94
N THR A 270 19.96 13.44 -13.57
CA THR A 270 21.05 12.51 -13.87
C THR A 270 20.86 11.14 -13.22
N ALA A 271 20.49 11.11 -11.94
CA ALA A 271 20.24 9.87 -11.22
C ALA A 271 18.98 9.16 -11.76
N ARG A 272 17.89 9.91 -11.93
CA ARG A 272 16.61 9.40 -12.47
C ARG A 272 16.81 8.79 -13.85
N ASP A 273 17.36 9.54 -14.78
CA ASP A 273 17.45 9.13 -16.19
C ASP A 273 18.35 7.90 -16.34
N TYR A 274 19.43 7.80 -15.55
CA TYR A 274 20.24 6.59 -15.52
C TYR A 274 19.44 5.40 -14.99
N LEU A 275 18.77 5.50 -13.84
CA LEU A 275 17.98 4.39 -13.28
C LEU A 275 16.85 3.96 -14.21
N LEU A 276 16.18 4.90 -14.88
CA LEU A 276 15.12 4.62 -15.85
C LEU A 276 15.64 4.09 -17.20
N SER A 277 16.94 4.17 -17.45
CA SER A 277 17.58 3.57 -18.63
C SER A 277 17.96 2.10 -18.45
N LEU A 278 17.91 1.59 -17.21
CA LEU A 278 18.34 0.24 -16.91
C LEU A 278 17.26 -0.77 -17.36
N PRO A 279 17.63 -1.84 -18.09
CA PRO A 279 16.69 -2.85 -18.57
C PRO A 279 16.09 -3.74 -17.47
N ILE A 280 16.43 -3.48 -16.20
CA ILE A 280 15.90 -4.16 -15.02
C ILE A 280 14.67 -3.47 -14.41
N VAL A 281 14.34 -2.26 -14.88
CA VAL A 281 13.07 -1.59 -14.54
C VAL A 281 12.04 -1.94 -15.61
N PRO A 282 10.83 -2.41 -15.26
CA PRO A 282 9.78 -2.68 -16.23
C PRO A 282 9.49 -1.46 -17.11
N GLU A 283 9.48 -1.63 -18.43
CA GLU A 283 9.33 -0.53 -19.39
C GLU A 283 8.00 0.23 -19.21
N ASN A 284 6.94 -0.46 -18.77
CA ASN A 284 5.67 0.16 -18.43
C ASN A 284 5.82 1.19 -17.30
N VAL A 285 6.59 0.86 -16.27
CA VAL A 285 6.88 1.76 -15.14
C VAL A 285 7.84 2.86 -15.58
N ALA A 286 8.93 2.50 -16.26
CA ALA A 286 9.96 3.45 -16.68
C ALA A 286 9.41 4.52 -17.62
N SER A 287 8.53 4.15 -18.56
CA SER A 287 7.90 5.11 -19.48
C SER A 287 6.97 6.10 -18.79
N GLN A 288 6.21 5.66 -17.78
CA GLN A 288 5.37 6.56 -16.96
C GLN A 288 6.22 7.53 -16.15
N LEU A 289 7.27 7.04 -15.48
CA LEU A 289 8.18 7.87 -14.70
C LEU A 289 8.96 8.88 -15.56
N ARG A 290 9.33 8.52 -16.78
CA ARG A 290 9.92 9.45 -17.77
C ARG A 290 8.95 10.56 -18.20
N GLY A 291 7.64 10.33 -18.07
CA GLY A 291 6.60 11.32 -18.35
C GLY A 291 6.50 12.41 -17.29
N PHE A 292 7.09 12.22 -16.10
CA PHE A 292 7.10 13.22 -15.03
C PHE A 292 8.15 14.31 -15.28
N SER A 293 7.94 15.47 -14.67
CA SER A 293 8.92 16.56 -14.71
C SER A 293 10.27 16.11 -14.12
N GLY A 294 11.37 16.57 -14.73
CA GLY A 294 12.75 16.33 -14.27
C GLY A 294 13.20 17.22 -13.12
N ASP A 295 12.29 17.97 -12.53
CA ASP A 295 12.54 18.91 -11.44
C ASP A 295 12.48 18.27 -10.04
N GLY A 296 12.10 16.99 -9.94
CA GLY A 296 12.03 16.27 -8.66
C GLY A 296 10.84 16.66 -7.80
N THR A 297 9.73 17.08 -8.41
CA THR A 297 8.53 17.54 -7.67
C THR A 297 7.39 16.53 -7.58
N THR A 298 7.44 15.45 -8.37
CA THR A 298 6.35 14.48 -8.48
C THR A 298 6.63 13.20 -7.69
N LEU A 299 5.81 12.91 -6.69
CA LEU A 299 5.82 11.65 -5.98
C LEU A 299 4.98 10.59 -6.74
N PRO A 300 5.60 9.50 -7.23
CA PRO A 300 4.85 8.40 -7.83
C PRO A 300 4.01 7.66 -6.78
N LEU A 301 2.77 7.36 -7.12
CA LEU A 301 1.91 6.45 -6.37
C LEU A 301 1.69 5.16 -7.18
N PHE A 302 2.41 4.10 -6.85
CA PHE A 302 2.33 2.84 -7.56
C PHE A 302 1.01 2.12 -7.29
N MET A 303 0.34 1.66 -8.34
CA MET A 303 -0.95 0.99 -8.27
C MET A 303 -0.98 -0.23 -9.19
N ALA A 304 -1.39 -1.38 -8.65
CA ALA A 304 -1.65 -2.56 -9.46
C ALA A 304 -2.89 -2.34 -10.32
N ALA A 305 -2.72 -2.41 -11.64
CA ALA A 305 -3.77 -2.15 -12.61
C ALA A 305 -4.95 -3.12 -12.47
N GLU A 306 -4.69 -4.34 -12.02
CA GLU A 306 -5.67 -5.40 -11.79
C GLU A 306 -6.55 -5.13 -10.57
N GLU A 307 -6.09 -4.31 -9.63
CA GLU A 307 -6.75 -4.13 -8.34
C GLU A 307 -7.39 -2.76 -8.20
N LEU A 308 -6.72 -1.72 -8.70
CA LEU A 308 -7.11 -0.34 -8.51
C LEU A 308 -7.38 0.36 -9.84
N THR A 309 -8.34 1.26 -9.80
CA THR A 309 -8.55 2.30 -10.81
C THR A 309 -8.38 3.66 -10.16
N SER A 310 -7.78 4.62 -10.85
CA SER A 310 -7.57 5.97 -10.35
C SER A 310 -8.04 7.04 -11.33
N SER A 311 -8.38 8.20 -10.79
CA SER A 311 -8.67 9.40 -11.58
C SER A 311 -8.21 10.65 -10.84
N ALA A 312 -7.90 11.69 -11.61
CA ALA A 312 -7.63 13.01 -11.05
C ALA A 312 -8.94 13.65 -10.55
N THR A 313 -8.83 14.37 -9.45
CA THR A 313 -9.90 15.18 -8.85
C THR A 313 -9.28 16.36 -8.12
N GLU A 314 -10.08 17.16 -7.42
CA GLU A 314 -9.61 18.20 -6.53
C GLU A 314 -10.22 18.02 -5.14
N VAL A 315 -9.44 18.32 -4.10
CA VAL A 315 -9.92 18.48 -2.72
C VAL A 315 -9.61 19.92 -2.32
N ASP A 316 -10.65 20.71 -2.09
CA ASP A 316 -10.56 22.13 -1.68
C ASP A 316 -9.63 22.99 -2.57
N GLY A 317 -9.65 22.72 -3.90
CA GLY A 317 -8.85 23.41 -4.90
C GLY A 317 -7.42 22.87 -5.06
N MET A 318 -7.05 21.82 -4.32
CA MET A 318 -5.77 21.13 -4.44
C MET A 318 -5.91 19.92 -5.36
N PRO A 319 -4.99 19.70 -6.32
CA PRO A 319 -4.95 18.50 -7.13
C PRO A 319 -4.86 17.24 -6.26
N ALA A 320 -5.76 16.29 -6.53
CA ALA A 320 -5.87 15.05 -5.77
C ALA A 320 -6.00 13.85 -6.70
N THR A 321 -5.59 12.69 -6.21
CA THR A 321 -5.80 11.41 -6.87
C THR A 321 -6.83 10.63 -6.05
N VAL A 322 -7.98 10.32 -6.66
CA VAL A 322 -8.91 9.32 -6.11
C VAL A 322 -8.59 7.96 -6.73
N PHE A 323 -8.68 6.91 -5.93
CA PHE A 323 -8.51 5.53 -6.35
C PHE A 323 -9.58 4.64 -5.72
N THR A 324 -9.97 3.60 -6.44
CA THR A 324 -10.98 2.63 -6.01
C THR A 324 -10.53 1.23 -6.37
N SER A 325 -10.84 0.26 -5.51
CA SER A 325 -10.73 -1.14 -5.89
C SER A 325 -11.71 -1.46 -7.02
N ARG A 326 -11.36 -2.40 -7.89
CA ARG A 326 -12.21 -2.76 -9.04
C ARG A 326 -13.56 -3.34 -8.67
N ASP A 327 -13.68 -3.96 -7.49
CA ASP A 327 -14.92 -4.45 -6.92
C ASP A 327 -15.73 -3.35 -6.19
N GLY A 328 -15.18 -2.14 -6.08
CA GLY A 328 -15.79 -1.00 -5.40
C GLY A 328 -15.83 -1.13 -3.86
N ALA A 329 -15.18 -2.15 -3.30
CA ALA A 329 -15.18 -2.40 -1.85
C ALA A 329 -14.30 -1.42 -1.06
N LEU A 330 -13.35 -0.77 -1.72
CA LEU A 330 -12.41 0.17 -1.10
C LEU A 330 -12.22 1.39 -1.99
N ALA A 331 -12.19 2.56 -1.37
CA ALA A 331 -11.83 3.80 -2.03
C ALA A 331 -10.82 4.59 -1.20
N GLY A 332 -10.08 5.46 -1.85
CA GLY A 332 -9.21 6.41 -1.20
C GLY A 332 -8.96 7.64 -2.06
N VAL A 333 -8.61 8.75 -1.41
CA VAL A 333 -8.15 9.97 -2.06
C VAL A 333 -6.89 10.44 -1.35
N VAL A 334 -5.92 10.90 -2.14
CA VAL A 334 -4.65 11.41 -1.65
C VAL A 334 -4.29 12.69 -2.38
N TRP A 335 -3.77 13.65 -1.62
CA TRP A 335 -3.29 14.92 -2.14
C TRP A 335 -2.11 15.40 -1.30
N VAL A 336 -1.41 16.40 -1.80
CA VAL A 336 -0.32 17.07 -1.09
C VAL A 336 -0.63 18.56 -1.01
N ASP A 337 -0.38 19.14 0.15
CA ASP A 337 -0.49 20.57 0.41
C ASP A 337 0.72 21.03 1.24
N ASP A 338 1.44 22.02 0.75
CA ASP A 338 2.64 22.59 1.40
C ASP A 338 3.62 21.53 1.94
N GLY A 339 3.88 20.48 1.15
CA GLY A 339 4.77 19.39 1.54
C GLY A 339 4.21 18.44 2.60
N VAL A 340 2.90 18.45 2.86
CA VAL A 340 2.19 17.48 3.71
C VAL A 340 1.24 16.65 2.85
N VAL A 341 1.48 15.34 2.79
CA VAL A 341 0.55 14.41 2.15
C VAL A 341 -0.61 14.14 3.09
N THR A 342 -1.83 14.24 2.57
CA THR A 342 -3.04 13.82 3.27
C THR A 342 -3.72 12.72 2.48
N ALA A 343 -4.22 11.70 3.18
CA ALA A 343 -4.97 10.61 2.59
C ALA A 343 -6.23 10.31 3.41
N VAL A 344 -7.33 10.03 2.71
CA VAL A 344 -8.56 9.46 3.28
C VAL A 344 -8.81 8.17 2.53
N ALA A 345 -8.97 7.03 3.22
CA ALA A 345 -9.24 5.76 2.58
C ALA A 345 -10.06 4.84 3.49
N GLY A 346 -10.80 3.90 2.92
CA GLY A 346 -11.57 2.94 3.70
C GLY A 346 -12.50 2.09 2.87
N SER A 347 -13.24 1.20 3.55
CA SER A 347 -14.29 0.38 2.96
C SER A 347 -15.58 1.18 2.74
N VAL A 348 -15.46 2.29 2.00
CA VAL A 348 -16.50 3.28 1.70
C VAL A 348 -16.43 3.63 0.21
N SER A 349 -17.48 4.24 -0.31
CA SER A 349 -17.51 4.67 -1.72
C SER A 349 -16.57 5.85 -2.00
N ALA A 350 -16.20 6.06 -3.27
CA ALA A 350 -15.39 7.22 -3.67
C ALA A 350 -16.06 8.56 -3.30
N ASP A 351 -17.38 8.65 -3.47
CA ASP A 351 -18.15 9.85 -3.10
C ASP A 351 -18.10 10.12 -1.59
N GLU A 352 -18.17 9.07 -0.77
CA GLU A 352 -18.06 9.19 0.68
C GLU A 352 -16.64 9.59 1.12
N VAL A 353 -15.60 9.02 0.49
CA VAL A 353 -14.21 9.43 0.73
C VAL A 353 -13.99 10.90 0.39
N LEU A 354 -14.51 11.36 -0.75
CA LEU A 354 -14.41 12.77 -1.16
C LEU A 354 -15.22 13.68 -0.23
N SER A 355 -16.41 13.25 0.19
CA SER A 355 -17.21 13.99 1.17
C SER A 355 -16.47 14.15 2.50
N VAL A 356 -15.78 13.11 2.98
CA VAL A 356 -14.93 13.20 4.17
C VAL A 356 -13.76 14.14 3.94
N ALA A 357 -13.06 14.02 2.80
CA ALA A 357 -11.90 14.84 2.47
C ALA A 357 -12.24 16.34 2.46
N HIS A 358 -13.34 16.74 1.80
CA HIS A 358 -13.85 18.12 1.82
C HIS A 358 -14.38 18.58 3.18
N GLY A 359 -14.77 17.62 4.03
CA GLY A 359 -15.29 17.89 5.37
C GLY A 359 -14.21 17.97 6.45
N LEU A 360 -12.95 17.67 6.12
CA LEU A 360 -11.87 17.67 7.09
C LEU A 360 -11.67 19.05 7.69
N ARG A 361 -11.58 19.08 9.02
CA ARG A 361 -11.23 20.28 9.77
C ARG A 361 -9.85 20.11 10.39
N TRP A 362 -9.16 21.23 10.41
CA TRP A 362 -7.81 21.38 10.94
C TRP A 362 -7.96 22.38 12.08
N ASP A 363 -8.10 21.91 13.31
CA ASP A 363 -8.28 22.81 14.44
C ASP A 363 -7.07 23.74 14.59
N ARG A 364 -7.35 24.97 15.02
CA ARG A 364 -6.38 25.98 15.43
C ARG A 364 -6.94 26.75 16.61
#